data_AF-A0A7Y8HQE4-F1
#
_entry.id   AF-A0A7Y8HQE4-F1
#
_cell.length_a   1.000
_cell.length_b   1.000
_cell.length_c   1.000
_cell.angle_alpha   90.00
_cell.angle_beta   90.00
_cell.angle_gamma   90.00
#
_symmetry.space_group_name_H-M   'P 1'
#
loop_
_entity.id
_entity.type
_entity.pdbx_description
1 polymer ?
#
loop_
_entity_poly.entity_id
_entity_poly.type
_entity_poly.pdbx_seq_one_letter_code
_entity_poly.pdbx_strand_id
1 'polypeptide(L)'
;MDTVVKLGLGVLVGCFTLIWGGMYLTRPDRSIPPFSVGAQEETAVAIHVPDETSDEEIEKLIERFRKVGHEGRAFEPMKIHPTTPNNPGDHYRRLTIYIFSDNAWTEPVTLHKYLTGEDRGGFQRSLRGLYRLTESEEEGRIGPLPDGPETQAMQADVRQLFKGPLSRPLAPVVEPTTAP
;
A
#
# COMPACT_ATOMS: atom_id res chain seq x y z
N MET A 1 50.61 22.79 3.81
CA MET A 1 49.39 23.20 3.07
C MET A 1 48.91 24.52 3.66
N ASP A 2 48.70 25.51 2.80
CA ASP A 2 48.17 26.82 3.17
C ASP A 2 46.78 26.72 3.84
N THR A 3 46.50 27.57 4.81
CA THR A 3 45.22 27.59 5.56
C THR A 3 44.02 27.71 4.60
N VAL A 4 44.19 28.49 3.52
CA VAL A 4 43.18 28.68 2.48
C VAL A 4 42.88 27.37 1.73
N VAL A 5 43.90 26.56 1.45
CA VAL A 5 43.75 25.26 0.78
C VAL A 5 43.01 24.26 1.69
N LYS A 6 43.33 24.28 2.99
CA LYS A 6 42.67 23.43 4.00
C LYS A 6 41.19 23.80 4.15
N LEU A 7 40.89 25.09 4.14
CA LEU A 7 39.51 25.60 4.19
C LEU A 7 38.73 25.19 2.93
N GLY A 8 39.32 25.39 1.75
CA GLY A 8 38.72 25.03 0.47
C GLY A 8 38.41 23.53 0.37
N LEU A 9 39.31 22.67 0.83
CA LEU A 9 39.10 21.22 0.84
C LEU A 9 38.00 20.81 1.83
N GLY A 10 37.96 21.45 3.01
CA GLY A 10 36.91 21.20 4.01
C GLY A 10 35.51 21.56 3.50
N VAL A 11 35.38 22.70 2.82
CA VAL A 11 34.12 23.12 2.19
C VAL A 11 33.74 22.15 1.06
N LEU A 12 34.68 21.72 0.23
CA LEU A 12 34.41 20.81 -0.88
C LEU A 12 33.92 19.44 -0.39
N VAL A 13 34.56 18.88 0.63
CA VAL A 13 34.13 17.61 1.26
C VAL A 13 32.77 17.77 1.93
N GLY A 14 32.56 18.88 2.66
CA GLY A 14 31.28 19.18 3.31
C GLY A 14 30.11 19.31 2.34
N CYS A 15 30.31 19.98 1.20
CA CYS A 15 29.31 20.05 0.14
C CYS A 15 29.01 18.66 -0.44
N PHE A 16 30.04 17.85 -0.67
CA PHE A 16 29.85 16.49 -1.20
C PHE A 16 29.07 15.60 -0.23
N THR A 17 29.36 15.65 1.07
CA THR A 17 28.61 14.89 2.09
C THR A 17 27.19 15.41 2.28
N LEU A 18 26.95 16.71 2.19
CA LEU A 18 25.60 17.27 2.28
C LEU A 18 24.74 16.88 1.07
N ILE A 19 25.29 16.95 -0.15
CA ILE A 19 24.58 16.55 -1.37
C ILE A 19 24.35 15.04 -1.35
N TRP A 20 25.38 14.24 -1.06
CA TRP A 20 25.28 12.79 -0.95
C TRP A 20 24.27 12.36 0.11
N GLY A 21 24.32 12.98 1.30
CA GLY A 21 23.40 12.73 2.40
C GLY A 21 21.97 13.11 2.05
N GLY A 22 21.77 14.29 1.46
CA GLY A 22 20.45 14.74 0.99
C GLY A 22 19.86 13.81 -0.06
N MET A 23 20.67 13.36 -1.03
CA MET A 23 20.24 12.40 -2.04
C MET A 23 19.95 11.00 -1.47
N TYR A 24 20.69 10.54 -0.46
CA TYR A 24 20.43 9.25 0.20
C TYR A 24 19.10 9.25 0.95
N LEU A 25 18.79 10.34 1.66
CA LEU A 25 17.54 10.49 2.41
C LEU A 25 16.32 10.72 1.51
N THR A 26 16.52 11.29 0.32
CA THR A 26 15.42 11.64 -0.62
C THR A 26 15.22 10.57 -1.69
N ARG A 27 15.88 9.40 -1.62
CA ARG A 27 15.63 8.35 -2.62
C ARG A 27 14.14 7.99 -2.58
N PRO A 28 13.38 8.27 -3.65
CA PRO A 28 12.02 7.80 -3.75
C PRO A 28 12.09 6.28 -3.66
N ASP A 29 11.21 5.69 -2.85
CA ASP A 29 11.12 4.25 -2.69
C ASP A 29 10.73 3.63 -4.04
N ARG A 30 11.75 3.35 -4.88
CA ARG A 30 11.61 2.76 -6.24
C ARG A 30 11.04 1.34 -6.21
N SER A 31 10.79 0.79 -5.03
CA SER A 31 10.17 -0.52 -4.88
C SER A 31 8.65 -0.50 -5.09
N ILE A 32 8.03 0.68 -5.09
CA ILE A 32 6.58 0.84 -5.24
C ILE A 32 6.25 1.13 -6.70
N PRO A 33 5.44 0.29 -7.37
CA PRO A 33 5.00 0.59 -8.73
C PRO A 33 4.15 1.88 -8.75
N PRO A 34 4.17 2.63 -9.87
CA PRO A 34 3.30 3.78 -10.03
C PRO A 34 1.83 3.35 -9.93
N PHE A 35 1.05 4.05 -9.11
CA PHE A 35 -0.39 3.85 -9.00
C PHE A 35 -1.11 5.19 -8.85
N SER A 36 -2.40 5.21 -9.19
CA SER A 36 -3.29 6.35 -9.00
C SER A 36 -4.58 5.92 -8.32
N VAL A 37 -5.04 6.69 -7.33
CA VAL A 37 -6.36 6.50 -6.74
C VAL A 37 -7.40 7.06 -7.70
N GLY A 38 -8.27 6.21 -8.25
CA GLY A 38 -9.32 6.61 -9.19
C GLY A 38 -10.57 7.05 -8.45
N ALA A 39 -11.07 6.20 -7.55
CA ALA A 39 -12.26 6.47 -6.76
C ALA A 39 -12.11 5.96 -5.33
N GLN A 40 -12.80 6.64 -4.42
CA GLN A 40 -12.96 6.19 -3.04
C GLN A 40 -14.38 6.47 -2.57
N GLU A 41 -15.03 5.45 -2.02
CA GLU A 41 -16.36 5.53 -1.45
C GLU A 41 -16.34 4.84 -0.07
N GLU A 42 -16.54 5.64 0.98
CA GLU A 42 -16.45 5.21 2.38
C GLU A 42 -15.15 4.45 2.71
N THR A 43 -15.22 3.12 2.77
CA THR A 43 -14.11 2.21 3.11
C THR A 43 -13.50 1.53 1.89
N ALA A 44 -14.11 1.68 0.71
CA ALA A 44 -13.69 1.07 -0.54
C ALA A 44 -12.89 2.07 -1.38
N VAL A 45 -11.76 1.62 -1.91
CA VAL A 45 -10.85 2.42 -2.74
C VAL A 45 -10.56 1.64 -4.00
N ALA A 46 -10.77 2.25 -5.17
CA ALA A 46 -10.34 1.71 -6.44
C ALA A 46 -9.07 2.43 -6.89
N ILE A 47 -8.01 1.66 -7.12
CA ILE A 47 -6.73 2.17 -7.61
C ILE A 47 -6.42 1.58 -8.98
N HIS A 48 -5.79 2.40 -9.80
CA HIS A 48 -5.30 2.05 -11.12
C HIS A 48 -3.79 1.89 -11.07
N VAL A 49 -3.29 0.81 -11.67
CA VAL A 49 -1.87 0.57 -11.98
C VAL A 49 -1.73 0.49 -13.50
N PRO A 50 -0.60 0.91 -14.10
CA PRO A 50 -0.40 0.76 -15.53
C PRO A 50 -0.53 -0.70 -16.00
N ASP A 51 -0.98 -0.92 -17.23
CA ASP A 51 -1.21 -2.25 -17.80
C ASP A 51 0.05 -3.12 -17.83
N GLU A 52 1.23 -2.51 -17.96
CA GLU A 52 2.53 -3.17 -17.93
C GLU A 52 2.96 -3.64 -16.53
N THR A 53 2.22 -3.28 -15.48
CA THR A 53 2.56 -3.65 -14.10
C THR A 53 2.44 -5.17 -13.93
N SER A 54 3.55 -5.79 -13.54
CA SER A 54 3.64 -7.21 -13.29
C SER A 54 2.96 -7.62 -11.98
N ASP A 55 2.60 -8.90 -11.85
CA ASP A 55 2.00 -9.40 -10.61
C ASP A 55 2.99 -9.32 -9.42
N GLU A 56 4.29 -9.40 -9.65
CA GLU A 56 5.32 -9.18 -8.62
C GLU A 56 5.35 -7.73 -8.11
N GLU A 57 5.07 -6.76 -8.99
CA GLU A 57 4.96 -5.36 -8.60
C GLU A 57 3.65 -5.10 -7.85
N ILE A 58 2.55 -5.73 -8.26
CA ILE A 58 1.29 -5.71 -7.52
C ILE A 58 1.47 -6.34 -6.13
N GLU A 59 2.21 -7.44 -6.02
CA GLU A 59 2.57 -8.06 -4.74
C GLU A 59 3.28 -7.06 -3.82
N LYS A 60 4.32 -6.39 -4.31
CA LYS A 60 5.05 -5.35 -3.55
C LYS A 60 4.15 -4.19 -3.13
N LEU A 61 3.21 -3.78 -3.99
CA LEU A 61 2.23 -2.75 -3.67
C LEU A 61 1.31 -3.20 -2.52
N ILE A 62 0.83 -4.45 -2.55
CA ILE A 62 0.01 -5.03 -1.48
C ILE A 62 0.81 -5.17 -0.18
N GLU A 63 2.07 -5.62 -0.25
CA GLU A 63 2.97 -5.65 0.91
C GLU A 63 3.22 -4.26 1.49
N ARG A 64 3.29 -3.23 0.64
CA ARG A 64 3.39 -1.85 1.11
C ARG A 64 2.14 -1.41 1.87
N PHE A 65 0.94 -1.71 1.35
CA PHE A 65 -0.30 -1.45 2.07
C PHE A 65 -0.34 -2.16 3.42
N ARG A 66 0.12 -3.41 3.46
CA ARG A 66 0.25 -4.20 4.70
C ARG A 66 1.16 -3.52 5.71
N LYS A 67 2.34 -3.09 5.28
CA LYS A 67 3.30 -2.38 6.12
C LYS A 67 2.70 -1.11 6.72
N VAL A 68 2.02 -0.30 5.90
CA VAL A 68 1.31 0.91 6.37
C VAL A 68 0.21 0.56 7.36
N GLY A 69 -0.53 -0.52 7.11
CA GLY A 69 -1.53 -1.06 8.05
C GLY A 69 -0.96 -1.42 9.43
N HIS A 70 0.29 -1.91 9.48
CA HIS A 70 0.96 -2.30 10.74
C HIS A 70 1.64 -1.15 11.47
N GLU A 71 2.20 -0.18 10.74
CA GLU A 71 3.01 0.90 11.33
C GLU A 71 2.16 2.00 12.00
N GLY A 72 0.89 2.11 11.63
CA GLY A 72 0.00 3.12 12.21
C GLY A 72 -1.26 3.41 11.40
N ARG A 73 -1.49 2.67 10.31
CA ARG A 73 -2.62 2.85 9.39
C ARG A 73 -2.67 4.24 8.74
N ALA A 74 -1.55 4.94 8.65
CA ALA A 74 -1.47 6.25 8.02
C ALA A 74 -1.41 6.11 6.49
N PHE A 75 -2.56 5.90 5.84
CA PHE A 75 -2.64 5.78 4.38
C PHE A 75 -2.66 7.14 3.64
N GLU A 76 -2.66 8.26 4.37
CA GLU A 76 -2.65 9.62 3.81
C GLU A 76 -1.51 9.88 2.82
N PRO A 77 -0.25 9.44 3.07
CA PRO A 77 0.85 9.61 2.11
C PRO A 77 0.64 8.83 0.80
N MET A 78 -0.27 7.85 0.80
CA MET A 78 -0.68 7.08 -0.37
C MET A 78 -1.89 7.70 -1.09
N LYS A 79 -2.28 8.93 -0.72
CA LYS A 79 -3.42 9.67 -1.28
C LYS A 79 -4.79 9.00 -1.07
N ILE A 80 -4.90 8.14 -0.06
CA ILE A 80 -6.18 7.52 0.33
C ILE A 80 -6.79 8.40 1.43
N HIS A 81 -8.02 8.86 1.24
CA HIS A 81 -8.71 9.68 2.24
C HIS A 81 -9.09 8.86 3.48
N PRO A 82 -9.17 9.46 4.68
CA PRO A 82 -9.60 8.76 5.88
C PRO A 82 -10.99 8.14 5.72
N THR A 83 -11.09 6.83 5.95
CA THR A 83 -12.37 6.08 5.86
C THR A 83 -13.27 6.28 7.09
N THR A 84 -12.78 6.99 8.12
CA THR A 84 -13.52 7.34 9.34
C THR A 84 -13.37 8.84 9.61
N PRO A 85 -14.08 9.69 8.86
CA PRO A 85 -13.87 11.14 8.89
C PRO A 85 -14.23 11.79 10.23
N ASN A 86 -15.08 11.15 11.04
CA ASN A 86 -15.62 11.74 12.28
C ASN A 86 -14.80 11.47 13.55
N ASN A 87 -13.73 10.65 13.49
CA ASN A 87 -12.93 10.34 14.68
C ASN A 87 -11.42 10.34 14.37
N PRO A 88 -10.69 11.41 14.74
CA PRO A 88 -9.30 11.59 14.36
C PRO A 88 -8.31 10.57 14.95
N GLY A 89 -8.70 9.84 16.01
CA GLY A 89 -7.88 8.78 16.62
C GLY A 89 -8.09 7.38 16.04
N ASP A 90 -9.04 7.22 15.11
CA ASP A 90 -9.53 5.93 14.60
C ASP A 90 -9.54 5.88 13.06
N HIS A 91 -8.59 6.57 12.43
CA HIS A 91 -8.48 6.57 10.98
C HIS A 91 -8.23 5.15 10.44
N TYR A 92 -8.88 4.79 9.32
CA TYR A 92 -8.66 3.53 8.60
C TYR A 92 -8.89 2.23 9.41
N ARG A 93 -9.90 2.23 10.29
CA ARG A 93 -10.37 0.99 10.96
C ARG A 93 -10.74 -0.11 9.97
N ARG A 94 -11.38 0.28 8.87
CA ARG A 94 -11.77 -0.58 7.76
C ARG A 94 -11.37 0.07 6.45
N LEU A 95 -10.71 -0.69 5.60
CA LEU A 95 -10.22 -0.24 4.30
C LEU A 95 -10.15 -1.43 3.36
N THR A 96 -10.73 -1.29 2.18
CA THR A 96 -10.61 -2.26 1.09
C THR A 96 -10.07 -1.53 -0.14
N ILE A 97 -8.94 -1.98 -0.64
CA ILE A 97 -8.28 -1.43 -1.82
C ILE A 97 -8.39 -2.46 -2.94
N TYR A 98 -9.07 -2.07 -4.01
CA TYR A 98 -9.23 -2.82 -5.25
C TYR A 98 -8.24 -2.30 -6.29
N ILE A 99 -7.44 -3.21 -6.87
CA ILE A 99 -6.36 -2.87 -7.79
C ILE A 99 -6.76 -3.31 -9.21
N PHE A 100 -6.75 -2.36 -10.14
CA PHE A 100 -7.12 -2.57 -11.54
C PHE A 100 -6.02 -2.08 -12.48
N SER A 101 -5.88 -2.75 -13.62
CA SER A 101 -5.07 -2.26 -14.73
C SER A 101 -5.87 -1.32 -15.63
N ASP A 102 -7.15 -1.61 -15.86
CA ASP A 102 -8.02 -0.76 -16.68
C ASP A 102 -8.68 0.33 -15.82
N ASN A 103 -8.45 1.58 -16.22
CA ASN A 103 -8.94 2.78 -15.55
C ASN A 103 -10.47 2.84 -15.47
N ALA A 104 -11.21 2.25 -16.43
CA ALA A 104 -12.67 2.25 -16.43
C ALA A 104 -13.28 1.62 -15.16
N TRP A 105 -12.58 0.67 -14.54
CA TRP A 105 -13.00 0.03 -13.28
C TRP A 105 -12.70 0.87 -12.04
N THR A 106 -11.92 1.94 -12.20
CA THR A 106 -11.53 2.85 -11.12
C THR A 106 -12.36 4.13 -11.07
N GLU A 107 -13.33 4.28 -11.98
CA GLU A 107 -14.23 5.42 -11.99
C GLU A 107 -15.21 5.39 -10.80
N PRO A 108 -15.59 6.56 -10.24
CA PRO A 108 -16.53 6.63 -9.13
C PRO A 108 -17.87 5.95 -9.40
N VAL A 109 -18.39 6.07 -10.62
CA VAL A 109 -19.67 5.46 -11.01
C VAL A 109 -19.57 3.94 -11.01
N THR A 110 -18.45 3.39 -11.48
CA THR A 110 -18.22 1.94 -11.52
C THR A 110 -18.06 1.37 -10.12
N LEU A 111 -17.30 2.04 -9.25
CA LEU A 111 -17.16 1.66 -7.84
C LEU A 111 -18.53 1.68 -7.13
N HIS A 112 -19.32 2.73 -7.33
CA HIS A 112 -20.65 2.83 -6.73
C HIS A 112 -21.57 1.69 -7.17
N LYS A 113 -21.63 1.40 -8.49
CA LYS A 113 -22.41 0.28 -9.05
C LYS A 113 -22.00 -1.08 -8.47
N TYR A 114 -20.71 -1.28 -8.22
CA TYR A 114 -20.23 -2.49 -7.57
C TYR A 114 -20.74 -2.59 -6.12
N LEU A 115 -20.63 -1.48 -5.36
CA LEU A 115 -21.05 -1.42 -3.95
C LEU A 115 -22.57 -1.59 -3.78
N THR A 116 -23.38 -1.01 -4.67
CA THR A 116 -24.85 -1.19 -4.68
C THR A 116 -25.26 -2.56 -5.22
N GLY A 117 -24.35 -3.29 -5.88
CA GLY A 117 -24.57 -4.63 -6.40
C GLY A 117 -25.17 -4.68 -7.81
N GLU A 118 -25.22 -3.55 -8.52
CA GLU A 118 -25.71 -3.45 -9.90
C GLU A 118 -24.79 -4.17 -10.90
N ASP A 119 -23.47 -4.07 -10.72
CA ASP A 119 -22.48 -4.76 -11.56
C ASP A 119 -21.33 -5.36 -10.73
N ARG A 120 -21.55 -6.59 -10.22
CA ARG A 120 -20.55 -7.32 -9.44
C ARG A 120 -19.63 -8.17 -10.31
N GLY A 121 -20.18 -8.86 -11.30
CA GLY A 121 -19.44 -9.88 -12.05
C GLY A 121 -18.32 -9.30 -12.90
N GLY A 122 -18.52 -8.14 -13.54
CA GLY A 122 -17.48 -7.48 -14.34
C GLY A 122 -16.36 -6.97 -13.45
N PHE A 123 -16.71 -6.23 -12.41
CA PHE A 123 -15.78 -5.65 -11.45
C PHE A 123 -14.89 -6.71 -10.78
N GLN A 124 -15.47 -7.81 -10.33
CA GLN A 124 -14.72 -8.87 -9.66
C GLN A 124 -13.75 -9.63 -10.58
N ARG A 125 -14.13 -9.82 -11.86
CA ARG A 125 -13.28 -10.51 -12.85
C ARG A 125 -12.11 -9.65 -13.33
N SER A 126 -12.32 -8.34 -13.41
CA SER A 126 -11.30 -7.38 -13.86
C SER A 126 -10.29 -7.04 -12.75
N LEU A 127 -10.54 -7.49 -11.52
CA LEU A 127 -9.68 -7.24 -10.37
C LEU A 127 -8.34 -7.95 -10.53
N ARG A 128 -7.24 -7.20 -10.43
CA ARG A 128 -5.86 -7.74 -10.47
C ARG A 128 -5.31 -8.00 -9.07
N GLY A 129 -5.78 -7.28 -8.06
CA GLY A 129 -5.33 -7.45 -6.69
C GLY A 129 -6.28 -6.84 -5.67
N LEU A 130 -6.20 -7.33 -4.45
CA LEU A 130 -7.01 -6.90 -3.33
C LEU A 130 -6.16 -6.78 -2.08
N TYR A 131 -6.29 -5.65 -1.41
CA TYR A 131 -5.88 -5.50 -0.01
C TYR A 131 -7.08 -5.15 0.84
N ARG A 132 -7.30 -5.91 1.91
CA ARG A 132 -8.41 -5.69 2.85
C ARG A 132 -7.89 -5.62 4.27
N LEU A 133 -8.21 -4.53 4.93
CA LEU A 133 -7.91 -4.24 6.31
C LEU A 133 -9.22 -4.09 7.08
N THR A 134 -9.36 -4.85 8.15
CA THR A 134 -10.48 -4.74 9.08
C THR A 134 -9.98 -4.33 10.47
N GLU A 135 -10.86 -4.38 11.47
CA GLU A 135 -10.47 -4.07 12.85
C GLU A 135 -9.56 -5.16 13.43
N SER A 136 -9.74 -6.42 13.02
CA SER A 136 -9.06 -7.58 13.61
C SER A 136 -8.22 -8.39 12.63
N GLU A 137 -8.51 -8.30 11.34
CA GLU A 137 -7.91 -9.13 10.29
C GLU A 137 -7.37 -8.29 9.14
N GLU A 138 -6.35 -8.84 8.50
CA GLU A 138 -5.79 -8.36 7.25
C GLU A 138 -5.76 -9.46 6.19
N GLU A 139 -5.87 -9.04 4.94
CA GLU A 139 -5.86 -9.92 3.79
C GLU A 139 -5.24 -9.23 2.57
N GLY A 140 -4.39 -9.97 1.86
CA GLY A 140 -3.83 -9.58 0.58
C GLY A 140 -3.88 -10.73 -0.39
N ARG A 141 -4.32 -10.47 -1.62
CA ARG A 141 -4.38 -11.46 -2.71
C ARG A 141 -4.20 -10.80 -4.07
N ILE A 142 -3.76 -11.60 -5.03
CA ILE A 142 -3.65 -11.26 -6.46
C ILE A 142 -4.67 -12.09 -7.22
N GLY A 143 -5.25 -11.50 -8.26
CA GLY A 143 -6.24 -12.12 -9.12
C GLY A 143 -7.69 -11.71 -8.81
N PRO A 144 -8.64 -12.26 -9.58
CA PRO A 144 -10.05 -11.87 -9.53
C PRO A 144 -10.72 -12.27 -8.20
N LEU A 145 -11.81 -11.59 -7.85
CA LEU A 145 -12.57 -11.95 -6.65
C LEU A 145 -13.55 -13.09 -6.98
N PRO A 146 -13.55 -14.22 -6.26
CA PRO A 146 -14.48 -15.32 -6.52
C PRO A 146 -15.92 -14.94 -6.12
N ASP A 147 -16.86 -15.07 -7.04
CA ASP A 147 -18.30 -14.93 -6.78
C ASP A 147 -18.88 -16.31 -6.37
N GLY A 148 -19.21 -16.48 -5.09
CA GLY A 148 -19.89 -17.69 -4.58
C GLY A 148 -18.97 -18.91 -4.35
N PRO A 149 -19.54 -20.15 -4.30
CA PRO A 149 -18.76 -21.36 -4.05
C PRO A 149 -17.82 -21.63 -5.23
N GLU A 150 -16.61 -21.10 -5.10
CA GLU A 150 -15.35 -21.59 -5.66
C GLU A 150 -15.49 -22.33 -6.99
N THR A 151 -15.72 -21.60 -8.08
CA THR A 151 -15.52 -22.19 -9.40
C THR A 151 -14.02 -22.49 -9.52
N GLN A 152 -13.64 -23.77 -9.60
CA GLN A 152 -12.24 -24.24 -9.61
C GLN A 152 -11.32 -23.47 -10.59
N ALA A 153 -11.88 -22.93 -11.68
CA ALA A 153 -11.16 -22.10 -12.65
C ALA A 153 -10.72 -20.72 -12.09
N MET A 154 -11.52 -20.07 -11.23
CA MET A 154 -11.13 -18.81 -10.58
C MET A 154 -10.12 -19.05 -9.46
N GLN A 155 -10.16 -20.19 -8.77
CA GLN A 155 -9.16 -20.50 -7.74
C GLN A 155 -7.77 -20.76 -8.31
N ALA A 156 -7.67 -21.23 -9.55
CA ALA A 156 -6.37 -21.44 -10.20
C ALA A 156 -5.63 -20.11 -10.49
N ASP A 157 -6.37 -19.01 -10.64
CA ASP A 157 -5.84 -17.69 -11.00
C ASP A 157 -5.75 -16.73 -9.79
N VAL A 158 -6.19 -17.18 -8.60
CA VAL A 158 -6.13 -16.39 -7.37
C VAL A 158 -4.94 -16.84 -6.53
N ARG A 159 -4.00 -15.92 -6.33
CA ARG A 159 -2.85 -16.14 -5.45
C ARG A 159 -3.05 -15.38 -4.14
N GLN A 160 -3.35 -16.11 -3.07
CA GLN A 160 -3.40 -15.54 -1.73
C GLN A 160 -1.99 -15.24 -1.23
N LEU A 161 -1.73 -13.99 -0.85
CA LEU A 161 -0.43 -13.56 -0.30
C LEU A 161 -0.40 -13.73 1.22
N PHE A 162 -1.43 -13.23 1.89
CA PHE A 162 -1.59 -13.37 3.34
C PHE A 162 -3.06 -13.27 3.71
N LYS A 163 -3.43 -13.94 4.80
CA LYS A 163 -4.72 -13.80 5.47
C LYS A 163 -4.54 -14.17 6.93
N GLY A 164 -4.94 -13.29 7.84
CA GLY A 164 -4.80 -13.59 9.26
C GLY A 164 -5.16 -12.42 10.16
N PRO A 165 -5.08 -12.65 11.49
CA PRO A 165 -5.27 -11.58 12.44
C PRO A 165 -4.17 -10.52 12.25
N LEU A 166 -4.55 -9.26 12.44
CA LEU A 166 -3.60 -8.17 12.55
C LEU A 166 -2.66 -8.50 13.70
N SER A 167 -1.43 -8.89 13.37
CA SER A 167 -0.43 -9.19 14.38
C SER A 167 -0.23 -7.92 15.19
N ARG A 168 -0.53 -7.99 16.50
CA ARG A 168 -0.17 -6.94 17.46
C ARG A 168 1.31 -6.63 17.24
N PRO A 169 1.74 -5.34 17.23
CA PRO A 169 3.12 -4.97 16.97
C PRO A 169 4.03 -5.87 17.80
N LEU A 170 5.02 -6.48 17.16
CA LEU A 170 6.04 -7.25 17.83
C LEU A 170 6.54 -6.37 18.98
N ALA A 171 6.23 -6.75 20.23
CA ALA A 171 6.68 -5.98 21.38
C ALA A 171 8.19 -5.77 21.22
N PRO A 172 8.71 -4.54 21.43
CA PRO A 172 10.13 -4.31 21.31
C PRO A 172 10.82 -5.35 22.19
N VAL A 173 11.78 -6.08 21.61
CA VAL A 173 12.62 -7.01 22.35
C VAL A 173 13.27 -6.18 23.45
N VAL A 174 12.72 -6.31 24.66
CA VAL A 174 13.34 -5.73 25.85
C VAL A 174 14.57 -6.61 26.07
N GLU A 175 15.73 -6.12 25.64
CA GLU A 175 17.02 -6.68 26.06
C GLU A 175 16.97 -6.82 27.59
N PRO A 176 17.22 -8.01 28.15
CA PRO A 176 17.30 -8.15 29.59
C PRO A 176 18.48 -7.27 30.05
N THR A 177 18.14 -6.19 30.75
CA THR A 177 19.07 -5.36 31.49
C THR A 177 19.77 -6.26 32.50
N THR A 178 20.99 -6.66 32.17
CA THR A 178 21.90 -7.27 33.12
C THR A 178 22.35 -6.17 34.10
N ALA A 179 21.96 -6.29 35.35
CA ALA A 179 22.48 -5.47 36.45
C ALA A 179 22.45 -6.29 37.75
N PRO A 180 23.28 -5.96 38.75
CA PRO A 180 24.68 -5.52 38.72
C PRO A 180 25.66 -6.64 39.14
#